data_AF-A0A938YW03-F1
#
_entry.id   AF-A0A938YW03-F1
#
_cell.length_a   1.000
_cell.length_b   1.000
_cell.length_c   1.000
_cell.angle_alpha   90.00
_cell.angle_beta   90.00
_cell.angle_gamma   90.00
#
_symmetry.space_group_name_H-M   'P 1'
#
loop_
_entity.id
_entity.type
_entity.pdbx_description
1 polymer ?
#
loop_
_entity_poly.entity_id
_entity_poly.type
_entity_poly.pdbx_seq_one_letter_code
_entity_poly.pdbx_strand_id
1 'polypeptide(L)'
;MGLKGYFIQYKFIIPDNLKHSSYTYQKLFRALYGYTQAVFKSSGKTYHYHREGVLSAVPYIRPGKNCVIIPPGVFQKLIEFFKTGKNPAHAWRGKGEWKAVYYMNEKDIDETTALKSIEGMLERKYVLTNAKEHEKLINELNIAAEKGKSGLDPGYLSLLLAEAQPIVSNDWFKQVYNQSGKLKEFYSSYKKLKGV
;
A
#
# COMPACT_ATOMS: atom_id res chain seq x y z
N MET A 1 -17.89 14.89 -9.52
CA MET A 1 -17.15 15.97 -8.83
C MET A 1 -15.73 15.46 -8.68
N GLY A 2 -14.68 16.23 -8.98
CA GLY A 2 -13.31 15.69 -8.95
C GLY A 2 -12.86 15.29 -7.55
N LEU A 3 -12.19 14.16 -7.40
CA LEU A 3 -11.55 13.79 -6.14
C LEU A 3 -10.26 14.59 -5.98
N LYS A 4 -10.04 15.16 -4.80
CA LYS A 4 -8.78 15.86 -4.51
C LYS A 4 -7.65 14.86 -4.28
N GLY A 5 -6.52 15.08 -4.94
CA GLY A 5 -5.28 14.37 -4.74
C GLY A 5 -4.09 15.33 -4.68
N TYR A 6 -3.00 14.90 -4.05
CA TYR A 6 -1.74 15.63 -4.08
C TYR A 6 -0.82 15.01 -5.12
N PHE A 7 -0.50 15.78 -6.16
CA PHE A 7 0.53 15.45 -7.13
C PHE A 7 1.90 15.82 -6.56
N ILE A 8 2.69 14.80 -6.24
CA ILE A 8 4.03 14.93 -5.69
C ILE A 8 5.04 14.58 -6.77
N GLN A 9 5.89 15.55 -7.13
CA GLN A 9 7.10 15.31 -7.92
C GLN A 9 8.29 15.31 -6.96
N TYR A 10 9.13 14.29 -7.01
CA TYR A 10 10.26 14.16 -6.08
C TYR A 10 11.56 13.82 -6.80
N LYS A 11 12.69 14.17 -6.19
CA LYS A 11 14.02 13.81 -6.67
C LYS A 11 14.87 13.40 -5.47
N PHE A 12 15.41 12.19 -5.53
CA PHE A 12 16.44 11.76 -4.60
C PHE A 12 17.79 12.31 -5.04
N ILE A 13 18.48 12.97 -4.12
CA ILE A 13 19.85 13.47 -4.25
C ILE A 13 20.73 12.50 -3.46
N ILE A 14 21.60 11.77 -4.16
CA ILE A 14 22.51 10.78 -3.57
C ILE A 14 23.93 11.30 -3.75
N PRO A 15 24.76 11.35 -2.69
CA PRO A 15 26.16 11.77 -2.77
C PRO A 15 27.00 10.92 -3.72
N ASP A 16 28.01 11.55 -4.31
CA ASP A 16 28.83 10.96 -5.38
C ASP A 16 29.68 9.77 -4.89
N ASN A 17 30.14 9.82 -3.65
CA ASN A 17 30.87 8.73 -2.96
C ASN A 17 30.00 7.47 -2.74
N LEU A 18 28.67 7.59 -2.79
CA LEU A 18 27.71 6.48 -2.63
C LEU A 18 27.07 6.07 -3.96
N LYS A 19 27.55 6.59 -5.10
CA LYS A 19 27.10 6.23 -6.45
C LYS A 19 27.52 4.80 -6.85
N HIS A 20 27.05 3.80 -6.13
CA HIS A 20 26.60 2.57 -6.79
C HIS A 20 25.23 2.88 -7.44
N SER A 21 25.27 3.71 -8.49
CA SER A 21 24.19 4.61 -8.92
C SER A 21 22.85 3.93 -9.26
N SER A 22 22.86 2.64 -9.60
CA SER A 22 21.64 1.88 -9.88
C SER A 22 21.02 1.26 -8.62
N TYR A 23 21.82 0.65 -7.74
CA TYR A 23 21.30 -0.15 -6.63
C TYR A 23 20.67 0.71 -5.54
N THR A 24 21.32 1.80 -5.14
CA THR A 24 20.78 2.71 -4.11
C THR A 24 19.46 3.35 -4.57
N TYR A 25 19.40 3.78 -5.82
CA TYR A 25 18.20 4.37 -6.41
C TYR A 25 17.06 3.34 -6.52
N GLN A 26 17.37 2.11 -6.94
CA GLN A 26 16.41 1.01 -6.93
C GLN A 26 15.92 0.68 -5.52
N LYS A 27 16.81 0.68 -4.53
CA LYS A 27 16.46 0.44 -3.12
C LYS A 27 15.52 1.51 -2.58
N LEU A 28 15.70 2.78 -2.97
CA LEU A 28 14.78 3.87 -2.61
C LEU A 28 13.40 3.70 -3.24
N PHE A 29 13.31 3.29 -4.50
CA PHE A 29 12.02 2.99 -5.11
C PHE A 29 11.35 1.76 -4.50
N ARG A 30 12.12 0.72 -4.17
CA ARG A 30 11.62 -0.46 -3.46
C ARG A 30 11.11 -0.10 -2.07
N ALA A 31 11.77 0.81 -1.35
CA ALA A 31 11.29 1.35 -0.09
C ALA A 31 9.96 2.12 -0.27
N LEU A 32 9.82 2.87 -1.35
CA LEU A 32 8.65 3.70 -1.60
C LEU A 32 7.44 2.88 -2.05
N TYR A 33 7.61 1.99 -3.03
CA TYR A 33 6.52 1.28 -3.71
C TYR A 33 6.38 -0.19 -3.30
N GLY A 34 7.37 -0.74 -2.61
CA GLY A 34 7.45 -2.17 -2.33
C GLY A 34 8.03 -2.95 -3.51
N TYR A 35 8.22 -4.25 -3.30
CA TYR A 35 8.67 -5.19 -4.33
C TYR A 35 8.39 -6.63 -3.95
N THR A 36 8.36 -7.52 -4.94
CA THR A 36 8.32 -8.96 -4.73
C THR A 36 9.71 -9.54 -4.95
N GLN A 37 10.19 -10.31 -3.98
CA GLN A 37 11.47 -11.03 -4.05
C GLN A 37 11.20 -12.50 -4.35
N ALA A 38 11.74 -13.01 -5.45
CA ALA A 38 11.78 -14.44 -5.71
C ALA A 38 13.02 -15.05 -5.05
N VAL A 39 12.84 -16.10 -4.25
CA VAL A 39 13.91 -16.87 -3.59
C VAL A 39 13.87 -18.29 -4.12
N PHE A 40 14.93 -18.66 -4.84
CA PHE A 40 15.11 -19.99 -5.41
C PHE A 40 15.92 -20.84 -4.44
N LYS A 41 15.38 -21.99 -4.03
CA LYS A 41 16.09 -22.98 -3.23
C LYS A 41 16.77 -23.98 -4.14
N SER A 42 17.89 -24.56 -3.70
CA SER A 42 18.59 -25.64 -4.41
C SER A 42 17.71 -26.85 -4.71
N SER A 43 16.62 -27.03 -3.96
CA SER A 43 15.60 -28.06 -4.19
C SER A 43 14.66 -27.77 -5.37
N GLY A 44 14.88 -26.71 -6.16
CA GLY A 44 14.01 -26.27 -7.25
C GLY A 44 12.75 -25.50 -6.83
N LYS A 45 12.50 -25.36 -5.52
CA LYS A 45 11.34 -24.61 -5.01
C LYS A 45 11.59 -23.10 -5.12
N THR A 46 10.57 -22.37 -5.58
CA THR A 46 10.58 -20.90 -5.68
C THR A 46 9.57 -20.31 -4.71
N TYR A 47 10.02 -19.37 -3.88
CA TYR A 47 9.18 -18.65 -2.94
C TYR A 47 9.11 -17.17 -3.32
N HIS A 48 7.92 -16.59 -3.31
CA HIS A 48 7.71 -15.17 -3.57
C HIS A 48 7.37 -14.43 -2.28
N TYR A 49 8.24 -13.51 -1.88
CA TYR A 49 8.06 -12.68 -0.69
C TYR A 49 7.69 -11.26 -1.09
N HIS A 50 6.49 -10.81 -0.74
CA HIS A 50 6.11 -9.41 -0.90
C HIS A 50 6.70 -8.57 0.22
N ARG A 51 7.41 -7.50 -0.14
CA ARG A 51 7.98 -6.52 0.79
C ARG A 51 7.23 -5.21 0.59
N GLU A 52 6.46 -4.81 1.61
CA GLU A 52 5.68 -3.58 1.56
C GLU A 52 6.59 -2.34 1.55
N GLY A 53 6.28 -1.40 0.66
CA GLY A 53 6.82 -0.04 0.69
C GLY A 53 5.89 0.91 1.42
N VAL A 54 6.33 2.16 1.55
CA VAL A 54 5.58 3.24 2.20
C VAL A 54 4.18 3.42 1.60
N LEU A 55 4.08 3.30 0.27
CA LEU A 55 2.86 3.47 -0.51
C LEU A 55 2.13 2.15 -0.82
N SER A 56 2.59 1.00 -0.33
CA SER A 56 1.91 -0.28 -0.64
C SER A 56 0.51 -0.35 -0.05
N ALA A 57 0.30 0.24 1.13
CA ALA A 57 -0.98 0.26 1.86
C ALA A 57 -1.86 1.48 1.57
N VAL A 58 -1.58 2.24 0.49
CA VAL A 58 -2.35 3.43 0.14
C VAL A 58 -2.68 3.41 -1.36
N PRO A 59 -3.83 3.97 -1.79
CA PRO A 59 -4.08 4.12 -3.21
C PRO A 59 -3.13 5.20 -3.74
N TYR A 60 -2.52 4.92 -4.88
CA TYR A 60 -1.65 5.88 -5.55
C TYR A 60 -1.72 5.72 -7.06
N ILE A 61 -1.49 6.81 -7.77
CA ILE A 61 -1.40 6.85 -9.23
C ILE A 61 0.03 7.26 -9.56
N ARG A 62 0.63 6.63 -10.57
CA ARG A 62 2.01 6.93 -10.99
C ARG A 62 2.02 7.48 -12.41
N PRO A 63 1.91 8.80 -12.61
CA PRO A 63 1.96 9.42 -13.94
C PRO A 63 3.35 9.32 -14.59
N GLY A 64 4.39 9.04 -13.81
CA GLY A 64 5.78 9.01 -14.28
C GLY A 64 6.74 8.43 -13.24
N LYS A 65 8.03 8.38 -13.59
CA LYS A 65 9.04 7.67 -12.79
C LYS A 65 9.21 8.26 -11.38
N ASN A 66 9.23 9.58 -11.28
CA ASN A 66 9.57 10.36 -10.09
C ASN A 66 8.39 11.21 -9.62
N CYS A 67 7.17 10.77 -9.91
CA CYS A 67 5.97 11.45 -9.45
C CYS A 67 4.90 10.46 -9.03
N VAL A 68 4.04 10.91 -8.13
CA VAL A 68 2.94 10.12 -7.60
C VAL A 68 1.80 11.04 -7.25
N ILE A 69 0.57 10.57 -7.45
CA ILE A 69 -0.62 11.21 -6.91
C ILE A 69 -1.13 10.33 -5.79
N ILE A 70 -1.37 10.94 -4.63
CA ILE A 70 -1.87 10.27 -3.43
C ILE A 70 -3.06 11.03 -2.84
N PRO A 71 -3.91 10.36 -2.04
CA PRO A 71 -4.90 11.04 -1.21
C PRO A 71 -4.24 12.03 -0.24
N PRO A 72 -4.86 13.19 0.04
CA PRO A 72 -4.30 14.21 0.94
C PRO A 72 -3.88 13.67 2.32
N GLY A 73 -4.68 12.78 2.92
CA GLY A 73 -4.40 12.19 4.24
C GLY A 73 -3.14 11.31 4.30
N VAL A 74 -2.56 10.94 3.16
CA VAL A 74 -1.35 10.10 3.07
C VAL A 74 -0.07 10.94 3.05
N PHE A 75 -0.19 12.24 2.79
CA PHE A 75 0.96 13.12 2.53
C PHE A 75 2.01 13.07 3.63
N GLN A 76 1.60 13.15 4.90
CA GLN A 76 2.52 13.17 6.02
C GLN A 76 3.38 11.89 6.10
N LYS A 77 2.80 10.73 5.80
CA LYS A 77 3.52 9.44 5.77
C LYS A 77 4.63 9.45 4.70
N LEU A 78 4.34 10.01 3.53
CA LEU A 78 5.32 10.13 2.45
C LEU A 78 6.46 11.09 2.83
N ILE A 79 6.13 12.23 3.44
CA ILE A 79 7.12 13.22 3.86
C ILE A 79 8.00 12.69 4.98
N GLU A 80 7.44 11.92 5.92
CA GLU A 80 8.23 11.26 6.96
C GLU A 80 9.27 10.32 6.34
N PHE A 81 8.91 9.56 5.32
CA PHE A 81 9.87 8.74 4.57
C PHE A 81 10.95 9.60 3.90
N PHE A 82 10.60 10.69 3.22
CA PHE A 82 11.59 11.60 2.63
C PHE A 82 12.54 12.23 3.67
N LYS A 83 12.04 12.48 4.89
CA LYS A 83 12.81 13.09 5.98
C LYS A 83 13.67 12.09 6.75
N THR A 84 13.22 10.86 6.95
CA THR A 84 13.86 9.90 7.87
C THR A 84 14.41 8.68 7.16
N GLY A 85 13.85 8.33 6.00
CA GLY A 85 14.12 7.07 5.31
C GLY A 85 13.45 5.84 5.92
N LYS A 86 12.70 6.00 7.02
CA LYS A 86 11.99 4.90 7.67
C LYS A 86 10.94 4.34 6.70
N ASN A 87 11.00 3.03 6.47
CA ASN A 87 10.12 2.34 5.54
C ASN A 87 9.94 0.87 5.98
N PRO A 88 8.86 0.17 5.54
CA PRO A 88 8.64 -1.22 5.92
C PRO A 88 9.58 -2.22 5.21
N ALA A 89 9.99 -1.92 3.97
CA ALA A 89 10.74 -2.85 3.13
C ALA A 89 12.19 -3.09 3.61
N HIS A 90 12.80 -2.09 4.24
CA HIS A 90 14.22 -2.08 4.52
C HIS A 90 14.53 -1.42 5.88
N ALA A 91 15.15 -2.20 6.78
CA ALA A 91 15.82 -1.66 7.95
C ALA A 91 17.18 -1.08 7.54
N TRP A 92 17.32 0.23 7.57
CA TRP A 92 18.60 0.88 7.32
C TRP A 92 19.32 1.12 8.64
N ARG A 93 20.64 0.90 8.68
CA ARG A 93 21.45 1.17 9.88
C ARG A 93 21.58 2.67 10.18
N GLY A 94 21.28 3.52 9.20
CA GLY A 94 21.12 4.97 9.33
C GLY A 94 20.38 5.50 8.10
N LYS A 95 19.82 6.72 8.18
CA LYS A 95 19.37 7.44 6.99
C LYS A 95 20.62 7.65 6.14
N GLY A 96 20.83 6.80 5.14
CA GLY A 96 21.96 6.94 4.22
C GLY A 96 22.04 8.39 3.73
N GLU A 97 23.20 8.85 3.28
CA GLU A 97 23.46 10.28 3.01
C GLU A 97 22.64 10.90 1.86
N TRP A 98 21.54 10.28 1.45
CA TRP A 98 20.61 10.79 0.47
C TRP A 98 19.61 11.80 1.08
N LYS A 99 19.17 12.72 0.23
CA LYS A 99 18.11 13.69 0.52
C LYS A 99 17.00 13.57 -0.51
N ALA A 100 15.77 13.92 -0.16
CA ALA A 100 14.69 14.06 -1.13
C ALA A 100 14.25 15.52 -1.17
N VAL A 101 14.18 16.08 -2.38
CA VAL A 101 13.47 17.33 -2.66
C VAL A 101 12.17 16.97 -3.35
N TYR A 102 11.10 17.70 -3.05
CA TYR A 102 9.80 17.45 -3.67
C TYR A 102 9.02 18.74 -3.86
N TYR A 103 8.12 18.71 -4.83
CA TYR A 103 7.10 19.71 -5.10
C TYR A 103 5.75 19.05 -4.96
N MET A 104 4.81 19.76 -4.34
CA MET A 104 3.43 19.30 -4.13
C MET A 104 2.49 20.31 -4.78
N ASN A 105 1.59 19.80 -5.61
CA ASN A 105 0.45 20.56 -6.12
C ASN A 105 -0.84 19.76 -5.85
N GLU A 106 -1.93 20.46 -5.61
CA GLU A 106 -3.25 19.84 -5.63
C GLU A 106 -3.64 19.50 -7.07
N LYS A 107 -4.34 18.38 -7.22
CA LYS A 107 -4.83 17.92 -8.52
C LYS A 107 -6.19 17.25 -8.36
N ASP A 108 -7.11 17.60 -9.25
CA ASP A 108 -8.37 16.88 -9.39
C ASP A 108 -8.14 15.56 -10.13
N ILE A 109 -8.70 14.51 -9.55
CA ILE A 109 -8.62 13.14 -10.03
C ILE A 109 -10.01 12.68 -10.40
N ASP A 110 -10.12 12.08 -11.59
CA ASP A 110 -11.37 11.49 -12.03
C ASP A 110 -11.69 10.20 -11.24
N GLU A 111 -12.98 9.93 -11.08
CA GLU A 111 -13.49 8.80 -10.31
C GLU A 111 -12.98 7.45 -10.83
N THR A 112 -12.80 7.31 -12.16
CA THR A 112 -12.33 6.06 -12.77
C THR A 112 -10.87 5.77 -12.41
N THR A 113 -10.01 6.77 -12.45
CA THR A 113 -8.60 6.64 -12.07
C THR A 113 -8.47 6.38 -10.56
N ALA A 114 -9.24 7.09 -9.73
CA ALA A 114 -9.28 6.84 -8.29
C ALA A 114 -9.71 5.40 -7.98
N LEU A 115 -10.79 4.93 -8.61
CA LEU A 115 -11.30 3.56 -8.49
C LEU A 115 -10.24 2.52 -8.82
N LYS A 116 -9.60 2.63 -10.00
CA LYS A 116 -8.53 1.70 -10.41
C LYS A 116 -7.36 1.69 -9.42
N SER A 117 -7.02 2.85 -8.84
CA SER A 117 -5.93 2.95 -7.87
C SER A 117 -6.24 2.24 -6.55
N ILE A 118 -7.50 2.26 -6.11
CA ILE A 118 -7.98 1.56 -4.91
C ILE A 118 -8.06 0.06 -5.16
N GLU A 119 -8.58 -0.37 -6.31
CA GLU A 119 -8.57 -1.77 -6.70
C GLU A 119 -7.15 -2.33 -6.74
N GLY A 120 -6.22 -1.57 -7.32
CA GLY A 120 -4.80 -1.91 -7.34
C GLY A 120 -4.19 -1.96 -5.94
N MET A 121 -4.61 -1.11 -5.01
CA MET A 121 -4.20 -1.20 -3.60
C MET A 121 -4.69 -2.49 -2.95
N LEU A 122 -5.96 -2.86 -3.15
CA LEU A 122 -6.51 -4.12 -2.62
C LEU A 122 -5.78 -5.35 -3.16
N GLU A 123 -5.42 -5.35 -4.45
CA GLU A 123 -4.65 -6.44 -5.06
C GLU A 123 -3.26 -6.64 -4.45
N ARG A 124 -2.69 -5.59 -3.83
CA ARG A 124 -1.37 -5.62 -3.20
C ARG A 124 -1.44 -5.83 -1.69
N LYS A 125 -2.64 -5.92 -1.10
CA LYS A 125 -2.80 -6.02 0.35
C LYS A 125 -2.90 -7.47 0.78
N TYR A 126 -1.86 -7.93 1.47
CA TYR A 126 -1.76 -9.27 2.03
C TYR A 126 -1.86 -9.23 3.55
N VAL A 127 -2.37 -10.32 4.13
CA VAL A 127 -2.42 -10.56 5.57
C VAL A 127 -1.84 -11.93 5.88
N LEU A 128 -1.37 -12.10 7.12
CA LEU A 128 -0.92 -13.39 7.61
C LEU A 128 -2.12 -14.15 8.17
N THR A 129 -2.44 -15.31 7.59
CA THR A 129 -3.52 -16.17 8.05
C THR A 129 -3.17 -16.86 9.37
N ASN A 130 -4.16 -17.48 10.03
CA ASN A 130 -3.92 -18.34 11.20
C ASN A 130 -2.98 -19.52 10.90
N ALA A 131 -2.93 -19.98 9.64
CA ALA A 131 -1.99 -21.01 9.19
C ALA A 131 -0.56 -20.46 8.93
N LYS A 132 -0.32 -19.16 9.19
CA LYS A 132 0.94 -18.45 8.90
C LYS A 132 1.26 -18.37 7.41
N GLU A 133 0.23 -18.38 6.57
CA GLU A 133 0.35 -18.20 5.12
C GLU A 133 0.02 -16.75 4.76
N HIS A 134 0.56 -16.26 3.65
CA HIS A 134 0.26 -14.92 3.16
C HIS A 134 -0.85 -14.97 2.13
N GLU A 135 -2.01 -14.44 2.48
CA GLU A 135 -3.18 -14.40 1.60
C GLU A 135 -3.68 -12.98 1.37
N LYS A 136 -4.44 -12.78 0.29
CA LYS A 136 -5.03 -11.47 -0.01
C LYS A 136 -6.08 -11.10 1.02
N LEU A 137 -6.00 -9.88 1.53
CA LEU A 137 -6.95 -9.35 2.54
C LEU A 137 -8.41 -9.50 2.09
N ILE A 138 -8.71 -9.26 0.81
CA ILE A 138 -10.07 -9.37 0.28
C ILE A 138 -10.62 -10.80 0.38
N ASN A 139 -9.79 -11.82 0.09
CA ASN A 139 -10.20 -13.22 0.16
C ASN A 139 -10.49 -13.61 1.61
N GLU A 140 -9.58 -13.26 2.52
CA GLU A 140 -9.72 -13.57 3.94
C GLU A 140 -10.92 -12.87 4.58
N LEU A 141 -11.19 -11.61 4.21
CA LEU A 141 -12.41 -10.91 4.64
C LEU A 141 -13.69 -11.58 4.14
N ASN A 142 -13.71 -12.03 2.89
CA ASN A 142 -14.88 -12.71 2.32
C ASN A 142 -15.14 -14.05 3.02
N ILE A 143 -14.09 -14.87 3.17
CA ILE A 143 -14.17 -16.16 3.90
C ILE A 143 -14.64 -15.94 5.35
N ALA A 144 -14.07 -14.92 6.02
CA ALA A 144 -14.47 -14.55 7.36
C ALA A 144 -15.95 -14.11 7.42
N ALA A 145 -16.38 -13.29 6.46
CA ALA A 145 -17.75 -12.82 6.36
C ALA A 145 -18.74 -13.98 6.12
N GLU A 146 -18.37 -15.01 5.35
CA GLU A 146 -19.17 -16.22 5.13
C GLU A 146 -19.31 -17.06 6.40
N LYS A 147 -18.19 -17.30 7.11
CA LYS A 147 -18.17 -18.06 8.38
C LYS A 147 -18.93 -17.37 9.50
N GLY A 148 -19.02 -16.05 9.46
CA GLY A 148 -19.62 -15.24 10.53
C GLY A 148 -18.70 -15.08 11.74
N LYS A 149 -19.01 -14.08 12.58
CA LYS A 149 -18.12 -13.66 13.70
C LYS A 149 -17.81 -14.78 14.68
N SER A 150 -18.79 -15.62 14.99
CA SER A 150 -18.68 -16.68 16.00
C SER A 150 -17.76 -17.83 15.58
N GLY A 151 -17.46 -17.96 14.28
CA GLY A 151 -16.60 -19.01 13.74
C GLY A 151 -15.13 -18.59 13.58
N LEU A 152 -14.75 -17.42 14.08
CA LEU A 152 -13.42 -16.85 13.89
C LEU A 152 -12.72 -16.61 15.22
N ASP A 153 -11.41 -16.84 15.23
CA ASP A 153 -10.55 -16.40 16.32
C ASP A 153 -10.68 -14.86 16.50
N PRO A 154 -10.97 -14.36 17.72
CA PRO A 154 -11.15 -12.93 17.95
C PRO A 154 -9.91 -12.09 17.60
N GLY A 155 -8.70 -12.62 17.81
CA GLY A 155 -7.46 -11.95 17.47
C GLY A 155 -7.31 -11.80 15.96
N TYR A 156 -7.60 -12.86 15.21
CA TYR A 156 -7.58 -12.84 13.75
C TYR A 156 -8.63 -11.88 13.17
N LEU A 157 -9.85 -11.90 13.70
CA LEU A 157 -10.90 -10.96 13.31
C LEU A 157 -10.46 -9.51 13.54
N SER A 158 -9.87 -9.22 14.70
CA SER A 158 -9.33 -7.89 15.02
C SER A 158 -8.24 -7.48 14.02
N LEU A 159 -7.37 -8.40 13.62
CA LEU A 159 -6.34 -8.16 12.61
C LEU A 159 -6.96 -7.80 11.26
N LEU A 160 -7.92 -8.58 10.77
CA LEU A 160 -8.59 -8.31 9.48
C LEU A 160 -9.29 -6.95 9.48
N LEU A 161 -10.00 -6.60 10.55
CA LEU A 161 -10.66 -5.31 10.70
C LEU A 161 -9.66 -4.15 10.79
N ALA A 162 -8.55 -4.33 11.51
CA ALA A 162 -7.49 -3.34 11.62
C ALA A 162 -6.83 -3.05 10.26
N GLU A 163 -6.62 -4.09 9.44
CA GLU A 163 -6.04 -3.94 8.09
C GLU A 163 -7.04 -3.36 7.07
N ALA A 164 -8.34 -3.66 7.22
CA ALA A 164 -9.40 -3.13 6.36
C ALA A 164 -9.77 -1.68 6.68
N GLN A 165 -9.71 -1.27 7.95
CA GLN A 165 -10.16 0.03 8.43
C GLN A 165 -9.50 1.21 7.67
N PRO A 166 -8.18 1.27 7.44
CA PRO A 166 -7.56 2.34 6.68
C PRO A 166 -8.05 2.46 5.23
N ILE A 167 -8.44 1.34 4.62
CA ILE A 167 -8.95 1.29 3.24
C ILE A 167 -10.34 1.91 3.18
N VAL A 168 -11.26 1.45 4.03
CA VAL A 168 -12.65 1.97 4.04
C VAL A 168 -12.73 3.41 4.55
N SER A 169 -11.75 3.83 5.36
CA SER A 169 -11.67 5.21 5.88
C SER A 169 -11.07 6.18 4.87
N ASN A 170 -10.48 5.67 3.78
CA ASN A 170 -9.87 6.50 2.76
C ASN A 170 -10.92 7.33 2.02
N ASP A 171 -10.64 8.61 1.81
CA ASP A 171 -11.61 9.52 1.20
C ASP A 171 -11.91 9.18 -0.26
N TRP A 172 -10.94 8.63 -0.99
CA TRP A 172 -11.21 8.14 -2.34
C TRP A 172 -12.13 6.93 -2.32
N PHE A 173 -11.91 6.00 -1.37
CA PHE A 173 -12.76 4.82 -1.23
C PHE A 173 -14.22 5.21 -1.00
N LYS A 174 -14.49 6.10 -0.03
CA LYS A 174 -15.85 6.55 0.32
C LYS A 174 -16.62 7.11 -0.88
N GLN A 175 -15.92 7.74 -1.82
CA GLN A 175 -16.55 8.36 -3.00
C GLN A 175 -16.83 7.36 -4.13
N VAL A 176 -15.95 6.37 -4.35
CA VAL A 176 -16.01 5.55 -5.58
C VAL A 176 -16.33 4.08 -5.35
N TYR A 177 -16.40 3.59 -4.10
CA TYR A 177 -16.60 2.15 -3.85
C TYR A 177 -17.90 1.61 -4.45
N ASN A 178 -18.95 2.43 -4.52
CA ASN A 178 -20.25 2.07 -5.12
C ASN A 178 -20.23 1.91 -6.65
N GLN A 179 -19.09 2.17 -7.31
CA GLN A 179 -18.96 2.04 -8.77
C GLN A 179 -18.25 0.74 -9.17
N SER A 180 -17.64 0.02 -8.22
CA SER A 180 -16.97 -1.27 -8.47
C SER A 180 -17.64 -2.39 -7.69
N GLY A 181 -18.00 -3.47 -8.38
CA GLY A 181 -18.53 -4.69 -7.73
C GLY A 181 -17.57 -5.23 -6.67
N LYS A 182 -16.28 -5.23 -6.98
CA LYS A 182 -15.22 -5.68 -6.06
C LYS A 182 -15.10 -4.81 -4.81
N LEU A 183 -15.17 -3.49 -4.94
CA LEU A 183 -15.10 -2.58 -3.78
C LEU A 183 -16.37 -2.64 -2.93
N LYS A 184 -17.54 -2.80 -3.56
CA LYS A 184 -18.81 -3.06 -2.85
C LYS A 184 -18.75 -4.34 -2.03
N GLU A 185 -18.28 -5.42 -2.63
CA GLU A 185 -18.15 -6.71 -1.96
C GLU A 185 -17.21 -6.61 -0.76
N PHE A 186 -16.02 -6.03 -0.97
CA PHE A 186 -15.07 -5.77 0.11
C PHE A 186 -15.71 -4.97 1.27
N TYR A 187 -16.44 -3.89 0.95
CA TYR A 187 -17.11 -3.07 1.96
C TYR A 187 -18.23 -3.83 2.69
N SER A 188 -18.98 -4.66 1.96
CA SER A 188 -20.05 -5.50 2.50
C SER A 188 -19.50 -6.52 3.52
N SER A 189 -18.44 -7.24 3.14
CA SER A 189 -17.75 -8.19 4.01
C SER A 189 -17.21 -7.52 5.27
N TYR A 190 -16.57 -6.35 5.10
CA TYR A 190 -16.10 -5.54 6.22
C TYR A 190 -17.24 -5.12 7.16
N LYS A 191 -18.36 -4.62 6.62
CA LYS A 191 -19.55 -4.22 7.40
C LYS A 191 -20.14 -5.37 8.21
N LYS A 192 -20.35 -6.52 7.56
CA LYS A 192 -20.85 -7.74 8.20
C LYS A 192 -20.00 -8.15 9.41
N LEU A 193 -18.67 -8.08 9.25
CA LEU A 193 -17.72 -8.41 10.31
C LEU A 193 -17.60 -7.34 11.40
N LYS A 194 -17.73 -6.05 11.05
CA LYS A 194 -17.76 -4.96 12.03
C LYS A 194 -19.07 -4.95 12.82
N GLY A 195 -20.17 -5.43 12.24
CA GLY A 195 -21.51 -5.41 12.84
C GLY A 195 -22.22 -4.07 12.62
N VAL A 196 -22.04 -3.48 11.44
CA VAL A 196 -22.62 -2.20 11.02
C VAL A 196 -23.37 -2.39 9.71
#